data_AF-A0A3N4IYT2-F1
#
_entry.id   AF-A0A3N4IYT2-F1
#
_cell.length_a   1.000
_cell.length_b   1.000
_cell.length_c   1.000
_cell.angle_alpha   90.00
_cell.angle_beta   90.00
_cell.angle_gamma   90.00
#
_symmetry.space_group_name_H-M   'P 1'
#
loop_
_entity.id
_entity.type
_entity.pdbx_description
1 polymer ?
#
loop_
_entity_poly.entity_id
_entity_poly.type
_entity_poly.pdbx_seq_one_letter_code
_entity_poly.pdbx_strand_id
1 'polypeptide(L)'
;IFYPANHCELNFIEYFWSRAKLYAQAYCEYTFLALVQVVPEALGNVSNELIFKYYQQILQIMDAYRNNIVYGSDDFKRHVFTHYSSHRWIPESQLDIT
;
A
#
# COMPACT_ATOMS: atom_id res chain seq x y z
N ILE A 1 -13.26 -15.02 -1.43
CA ILE A 1 -12.54 -14.32 -0.35
C ILE A 1 -13.59 -13.72 0.58
N PHE A 2 -13.44 -13.87 1.89
CA PHE A 2 -14.34 -13.25 2.88
C PHE A 2 -13.65 -12.01 3.45
N TYR A 3 -14.28 -10.84 3.33
CA TYR A 3 -13.79 -9.59 3.90
C TYR A 3 -14.60 -9.26 5.15
N PRO A 4 -13.98 -9.16 6.33
CA PRO A 4 -14.70 -8.77 7.53
C PRO A 4 -15.17 -7.32 7.43
N ALA A 5 -16.32 -7.03 8.02
CA ALA A 5 -16.88 -5.67 8.04
C ALA A 5 -15.92 -4.70 8.73
N ASN A 6 -15.82 -3.47 8.22
CA ASN A 6 -14.97 -2.38 8.73
C ASN A 6 -13.45 -2.57 8.59
N HIS A 7 -13.00 -3.51 7.76
CA HIS A 7 -11.57 -3.74 7.47
C HIS A 7 -11.26 -3.46 5.99
N CYS A 8 -11.30 -2.18 5.60
CA CYS A 8 -11.06 -1.79 4.21
C CYS A 8 -9.61 -2.04 3.77
N GLU A 9 -8.67 -2.06 4.71
CA GLU A 9 -7.25 -2.41 4.52
C GLU A 9 -7.07 -3.86 4.02
N LEU A 10 -8.06 -4.73 4.23
CA LEU A 10 -8.05 -6.10 3.71
C LEU A 10 -8.56 -6.20 2.27
N ASN A 11 -9.08 -5.12 1.68
CA ASN A 11 -9.61 -5.12 0.32
C ASN A 11 -8.60 -4.52 -0.67
N PHE A 12 -7.96 -5.36 -1.50
CA PHE A 12 -6.84 -4.93 -2.35
C PHE A 12 -7.26 -3.90 -3.40
N ILE A 13 -8.55 -3.88 -3.74
CA ILE A 13 -9.11 -2.94 -4.70
C ILE A 13 -9.02 -1.48 -4.18
N GLU A 14 -9.00 -1.27 -2.86
CA GLU A 14 -8.85 0.08 -2.29
C GLU A 14 -7.48 0.68 -2.63
N TYR A 15 -6.42 -0.14 -2.65
CA TYR A 15 -5.09 0.28 -3.08
C TYR A 15 -5.03 0.58 -4.57
N PHE A 16 -5.68 -0.25 -5.40
CA PHE A 16 -5.82 -0.02 -6.83
C PHE A 16 -6.53 1.32 -7.10
N TRP A 17 -7.68 1.55 -6.46
CA TRP A 17 -8.43 2.80 -6.59
C TRP A 17 -7.63 4.00 -6.08
N SER A 18 -6.90 3.86 -4.99
CA SER A 18 -6.03 4.92 -4.47
C SER A 18 -4.94 5.29 -5.47
N ARG A 19 -4.31 4.31 -6.12
CA ARG A 19 -3.31 4.55 -7.17
C ARG A 19 -3.91 5.23 -8.40
N ALA A 20 -5.07 4.77 -8.85
CA ALA A 20 -5.78 5.39 -9.97
C ALA A 20 -6.19 6.84 -9.64
N LYS A 21 -6.68 7.10 -8.41
CA LYS A 21 -7.00 8.47 -7.95
C LYS A 21 -5.78 9.39 -7.95
N LEU A 22 -4.63 8.90 -7.48
CA LEU A 22 -3.38 9.68 -7.51
C LEU A 22 -2.97 10.05 -8.95
N TYR A 23 -3.11 9.12 -9.89
CA TYR A 23 -2.88 9.42 -11.30
C TYR A 23 -3.87 10.47 -11.79
N ALA A 24 -5.17 10.24 -11.57
CA ALA A 24 -6.20 11.17 -12.02
C ALA A 24 -5.98 12.58 -11.45
N GLN A 25 -5.57 12.71 -10.18
CA GLN A 25 -5.27 13.99 -9.57
C GLN A 25 -4.06 14.70 -10.21
N ALA A 26 -3.05 13.95 -10.64
CA ALA A 26 -1.85 14.51 -11.26
C ALA A 26 -2.08 14.99 -12.70
N TYR A 27 -3.05 14.39 -13.41
CA TYR A 27 -3.29 14.64 -14.84
C TYR A 27 -4.65 15.29 -15.15
N CYS A 28 -5.53 15.46 -14.17
CA CYS A 28 -6.84 16.09 -14.39
C CYS A 28 -6.77 17.61 -14.23
N GLU A 29 -7.36 18.32 -15.20
CA GLU A 29 -7.53 19.78 -15.18
C GLU A 29 -8.65 20.26 -14.22
N TYR A 30 -9.06 19.42 -13.26
CA TYR A 30 -10.15 19.67 -12.31
C TYR A 30 -11.50 20.03 -12.95
N THR A 31 -11.74 19.60 -14.19
CA THR A 31 -13.05 19.67 -14.85
C THR A 31 -13.68 18.29 -14.94
N PHE A 32 -15.01 18.23 -14.95
CA PHE A 32 -15.72 16.94 -15.07
C PHE A 32 -15.40 16.24 -16.39
N LEU A 33 -15.31 17.00 -17.50
CA LEU A 33 -15.00 16.44 -18.82
C LEU A 33 -13.60 15.83 -18.87
N ALA A 34 -12.59 16.54 -18.34
CA ALA A 34 -11.24 16.02 -18.23
C ALA A 34 -11.20 14.78 -17.34
N LEU A 35 -11.93 14.77 -16.23
CA LEU A 35 -11.99 13.61 -15.34
C LEU A 35 -12.57 12.37 -16.05
N VAL A 36 -13.63 12.52 -16.84
CA VAL A 36 -14.22 11.41 -17.60
C VAL A 36 -13.21 10.79 -18.58
N GLN A 37 -12.33 11.61 -19.18
CA GLN A 37 -11.29 11.15 -20.09
C GLN A 37 -10.10 10.50 -19.35
N VAL A 38 -9.69 11.08 -18.22
CA VAL A 38 -8.51 10.64 -17.47
C VAL A 38 -8.77 9.36 -16.66
N VAL A 39 -10.00 9.08 -16.24
CA VAL A 39 -10.31 7.89 -15.42
C VAL A 39 -9.91 6.57 -16.12
N PRO A 40 -10.30 6.29 -17.37
CA PRO A 40 -9.85 5.09 -18.09
C PRO A 40 -8.32 4.96 -18.17
N GLU A 41 -7.62 6.07 -18.43
CA GLU A 41 -6.15 6.10 -18.50
C GLU A 41 -5.52 5.80 -17.13
N ALA A 42 -6.09 6.39 -16.07
CA ALA A 42 -5.66 6.16 -14.69
C ALA A 42 -5.80 4.69 -14.27
N LEU A 43 -6.89 4.04 -14.68
CA LEU A 43 -7.12 2.63 -14.40
C LEU A 43 -6.16 1.74 -15.20
N GLY A 44 -5.90 2.08 -16.47
CA GLY A 44 -4.92 1.39 -17.31
C GLY A 44 -3.47 1.60 -16.89
N ASN A 45 -3.17 2.68 -16.14
CA ASN A 45 -1.83 2.98 -15.65
C ASN A 45 -1.39 2.06 -14.49
N VAL A 46 -2.31 1.42 -13.80
CA VAL A 46 -1.97 0.53 -12.68
C VAL A 46 -1.47 -0.81 -13.25
N SER A 47 -0.18 -1.11 -13.07
CA SER A 47 0.41 -2.32 -13.61
C SER A 47 -0.08 -3.58 -12.89
N ASN A 48 -0.12 -4.71 -13.61
CA ASN A 48 -0.51 -6.00 -13.05
C ASN A 48 0.42 -6.45 -11.91
N GLU A 49 1.72 -6.13 -12.00
CA GLU A 49 2.69 -6.42 -10.94
C GLU A 49 2.35 -5.65 -9.67
N LEU A 50 1.89 -4.41 -9.80
CA LEU A 50 1.48 -3.59 -8.67
C LEU A 50 0.18 -4.11 -8.04
N ILE A 51 -0.79 -4.53 -8.86
CA ILE A 51 -2.02 -5.19 -8.40
C ILE A 51 -1.68 -6.46 -7.60
N PHE A 52 -0.76 -7.27 -8.12
CA PHE A 52 -0.31 -8.48 -7.42
C PHE A 52 0.37 -8.14 -6.08
N LYS A 53 1.20 -7.08 -6.02
CA LYS A 53 1.80 -6.62 -4.76
C LYS A 53 0.75 -6.21 -3.73
N TYR A 54 -0.31 -5.51 -4.12
CA TYR A 54 -1.41 -5.17 -3.20
C TYR A 54 -2.12 -6.41 -2.65
N TYR A 55 -2.34 -7.42 -3.51
CA TYR A 55 -2.89 -8.69 -3.05
C TYR A 55 -1.97 -9.40 -2.04
N GLN A 56 -0.67 -9.46 -2.32
CA GLN A 56 0.31 -10.05 -1.39
C GLN A 56 0.37 -9.31 -0.05
N GLN A 57 0.32 -7.97 -0.08
CA GLN A 57 0.31 -7.15 1.13
C GLN A 57 -0.89 -7.51 2.03
N ILE A 58 -2.06 -7.72 1.46
CA ILE A 58 -3.24 -8.11 2.25
C ILE A 58 -3.11 -9.48 2.87
N LEU A 59 -2.48 -10.44 2.19
CA LEU A 59 -2.19 -11.73 2.80
C LEU A 59 -1.30 -11.58 4.04
N GLN A 60 -0.33 -10.67 4.01
CA GLN A 60 0.52 -10.36 5.17
C GLN A 60 -0.26 -9.66 6.29
N ILE A 61 -1.16 -8.73 5.97
CA ILE A 61 -2.05 -8.10 6.96
C ILE A 61 -2.96 -9.15 7.62
N MET A 62 -3.56 -10.04 6.83
CA MET A 62 -4.39 -11.13 7.34
C MET A 62 -3.60 -12.07 8.26
N ASP A 63 -2.34 -12.36 7.91
CA ASP A 63 -1.44 -13.15 8.73
C ASP A 63 -1.10 -12.44 10.05
N ALA A 64 -0.83 -11.14 10.02
CA ALA A 64 -0.61 -10.33 11.22
C ALA A 64 -1.82 -10.42 12.17
N TYR A 65 -3.05 -10.32 11.64
CA TYR A 65 -4.27 -10.47 12.44
C TYR A 65 -4.43 -11.86 13.03
N ARG A 66 -4.12 -12.92 12.29
CA ARG A 66 -4.14 -14.29 12.82
C ARG A 66 -3.15 -14.49 13.97
N ASN A 67 -2.03 -13.78 13.93
CA ASN A 67 -1.02 -13.77 14.97
C ASN A 67 -1.29 -12.74 16.09
N ASN A 68 -2.48 -12.12 16.12
CA ASN A 68 -2.87 -11.11 17.10
C ASN A 68 -1.94 -9.88 17.14
N ILE A 69 -1.26 -9.56 16.03
CA ILE A 69 -0.44 -8.36 15.93
C ILE A 69 -1.36 -7.16 15.71
N VAL A 70 -1.25 -6.17 16.60
CA VAL A 70 -2.09 -4.97 16.59
C VAL A 70 -1.83 -4.13 15.35
N TYR A 71 -2.89 -3.80 14.59
CA TYR A 71 -2.79 -2.94 13.40
C TYR A 71 -2.09 -1.60 13.72
N GLY A 72 -1.14 -1.21 12.87
CA GLY A 72 -0.42 0.06 13.01
C GLY A 72 0.68 0.07 14.07
N SER A 73 0.82 -0.99 14.89
CA SER A 73 1.95 -1.16 15.79
C SER A 73 3.28 -1.30 15.02
N ASP A 74 4.41 -1.13 15.70
CA ASP A 74 5.72 -1.29 15.05
C ASP A 74 5.98 -2.73 14.62
N ASP A 75 5.49 -3.71 15.39
CA ASP A 75 5.57 -5.12 15.01
C ASP A 75 4.71 -5.42 13.79
N PHE A 76 3.53 -4.79 13.68
CA PHE A 76 2.72 -4.87 12.46
C PHE A 76 3.46 -4.30 11.25
N LYS A 77 4.08 -3.12 11.41
CA LYS A 77 4.84 -2.52 10.32
C LYS A 77 5.99 -3.42 9.88
N ARG A 78 6.72 -4.01 10.82
CA ARG A 78 7.81 -4.97 10.54
C ARG A 78 7.31 -6.23 9.82
N HIS A 79 6.13 -6.72 10.20
CA HIS A 79 5.53 -7.94 9.64
C HIS A 79 4.99 -7.73 8.22
N VAL A 80 4.29 -6.62 8.00
CA VAL A 80 3.54 -6.34 6.75
C VAL A 80 4.35 -5.52 5.76
N PHE A 81 5.17 -4.59 6.22
CA PHE A 81 6.03 -3.81 5.37
C PHE A 81 7.43 -4.38 5.55
N THR A 82 7.85 -5.25 4.64
CA THR A 82 9.26 -5.64 4.56
C THR A 82 10.08 -4.36 4.63
N HIS A 83 10.94 -4.22 5.65
CA HIS A 83 11.83 -3.09 5.74
C HIS A 83 12.59 -3.01 4.41
N TYR A 84 12.33 -1.97 3.63
CA TYR A 84 13.38 -1.46 2.78
C TYR A 84 14.44 -0.92 3.75
N SER A 85 15.39 -1.78 4.09
CA SER A 85 16.64 -1.36 4.70
C SER A 85 17.31 -0.47 3.67
N SER A 86 17.03 0.83 3.73
CA SER A 86 17.84 1.79 2.99
C SER A 86 19.30 1.47 3.32
N HIS A 87 20.19 1.50 2.33
CA HIS A 87 21.63 1.27 2.51
C HIS A 87 22.31 2.22 3.54
N ARG A 88 21.55 3.08 4.23
CA ARG A 88 22.00 4.09 5.20
C ARG A 88 21.54 3.82 6.64
N TRP A 89 21.05 2.63 6.98
CA TRP A 89 20.82 2.31 8.39
C TRP A 89 22.10 1.73 9.00
N ILE A 90 22.79 2.54 9.81
CA ILE A 90 23.89 2.11 10.66
C ILE A 90 23.29 1.82 12.04
N PRO A 91 23.48 0.60 12.60
CA PRO A 91 23.01 0.29 13.95
C PRO A 91 23.69 1.22 14.97
N GLU A 92 22.94 1.64 15.98
CA GLU A 92 23.44 2.55 17.04
C GLU A 92 24.65 1.95 17.79
N SER A 93 24.74 0.62 17.84
CA SER A 93 25.90 -0.14 18.35
C SER A 93 27.20 0.03 17.55
N GLN A 94 27.19 0.76 16.43
CA GLN A 94 28.36 1.10 15.64
C GLN A 94 28.73 2.60 15.77
N LEU A 95 27.96 3.38 16.53
CA LEU A 95 28.25 4.80 16.79
C LEU A 95 29.13 4.98 18.05
N ASP A 96 29.17 3.99 18.95
CA ASP A 96 29.97 4.01 20.18
C ASP A 96 31.41 3.49 19.95
N ILE A 97 32.12 4.06 18.98
CA ILE A 97 33.57 3.89 18.84
C ILE A 97 34.21 5.28 18.88
N THR A 98 34.35 5.83 20.08
CA THR A 98 35.27 6.93 20.42
C THR A 98 35.92 6.67 21.75
#